data_AF-A0A380KAB5-F1
#
_entry.id   AF-A0A380KAB5-F1
#
_cell.length_a   1.000
_cell.length_b   1.000
_cell.length_c   1.000
_cell.angle_alpha   90.00
_cell.angle_beta   90.00
_cell.angle_gamma   90.00
#
_symmetry.space_group_name_H-M   'P 1'
#
loop_
_entity.id
_entity.type
_entity.pdbx_description
1 polymer ?
#
loop_
_entity_poly.entity_id
_entity_poly.type
_entity_poly.pdbx_seq_one_letter_code
_entity_poly.pdbx_strand_id
1 'polypeptide(L)'
;MTYSNSTTTLLKGQHLTAIERGKIAAWHSEGISNRQIAKRLGVVPQTINNELKRGKLKQVKKINGKCHYFFKYNAEFAQNRYRNNRQRCHRKENFFQVRTFLAYVIERFKTKGYSPDVTVGFARVHRLFSPAEMVCTTTLYKYIDKQRLEIKNIDLLRKTTRKPAQTKQGKNRKVRRLCCSD
;
A
#
# COMPACT_ATOMS: atom_id res chain seq x y z
N MET A 1 -18.40 -3.03 -2.33
CA MET A 1 -18.81 -2.23 -1.16
C MET A 1 -17.74 -1.19 -0.84
N THR A 2 -17.91 0.06 -1.28
CA THR A 2 -16.99 1.17 -0.96
C THR A 2 -17.43 1.80 0.36
N TYR A 3 -16.67 1.58 1.43
CA TYR A 3 -16.92 2.22 2.72
C TYR A 3 -16.63 3.72 2.62
N SER A 4 -17.68 4.54 2.69
CA SER A 4 -17.60 6.01 2.82
C SER A 4 -17.11 6.34 4.23
N ASN A 5 -15.79 6.43 4.42
CA ASN A 5 -15.22 6.87 5.70
C ASN A 5 -15.38 8.40 5.84
N SER A 6 -16.59 8.83 6.14
CA SER A 6 -16.93 10.21 6.49
C SER A 6 -16.57 10.46 7.95
N THR A 7 -15.27 10.52 8.27
CA THR A 7 -14.83 10.84 9.63
C THR A 7 -15.02 12.34 9.88
N THR A 8 -15.84 12.70 10.87
CA THR A 8 -16.15 14.11 11.23
C THR A 8 -14.95 14.87 11.82
N THR A 9 -13.92 14.16 12.29
CA THR A 9 -12.68 14.74 12.83
C THR A 9 -11.46 14.15 12.15
N LEU A 10 -10.56 15.01 11.68
CA LEU A 10 -9.29 14.58 11.11
C LEU A 10 -8.35 14.10 12.20
N LEU A 11 -7.90 12.85 12.09
CA LEU A 11 -6.89 12.29 12.98
C LEU A 11 -5.49 12.68 12.50
N LYS A 12 -4.58 12.89 13.45
CA LYS A 12 -3.16 13.13 13.14
C LYS A 12 -2.61 11.97 12.31
N GLY A 13 -1.96 12.30 11.18
CA GLY A 13 -1.39 11.33 10.25
C GLY A 13 -2.36 10.81 9.19
N GLN A 14 -3.61 11.29 9.17
CA GLN A 14 -4.55 10.99 8.10
C GLN A 14 -4.13 11.69 6.81
N HIS A 15 -4.20 10.96 5.70
CA HIS A 15 -3.95 11.52 4.37
C HIS A 15 -5.22 12.17 3.83
N LEU A 16 -5.06 13.23 3.04
CA LEU A 16 -6.17 13.83 2.30
C LEU A 16 -6.92 12.75 1.51
N THR A 17 -8.23 12.78 1.57
CA THR A 17 -9.14 11.94 0.81
C THR A 17 -9.39 12.52 -0.58
N ALA A 18 -10.00 11.74 -1.48
CA ALA A 18 -10.38 12.22 -2.80
C ALA A 18 -11.39 13.39 -2.71
N ILE A 19 -12.29 13.35 -1.73
CA ILE A 19 -13.30 14.39 -1.50
C ILE A 19 -12.62 15.70 -1.05
N GLU A 20 -11.68 15.62 -0.10
CA GLU A 20 -10.94 16.80 0.36
C GLU A 20 -10.10 17.41 -0.75
N ARG A 21 -9.47 16.58 -1.60
CA ARG A 21 -8.77 17.07 -2.81
C ARG A 21 -9.71 17.79 -3.77
N GLY A 22 -10.94 17.29 -3.94
CA GLY A 22 -11.98 17.97 -4.71
C GLY A 22 -12.34 19.34 -4.13
N LYS A 23 -12.53 19.43 -2.80
CA LYS A 23 -12.76 20.71 -2.10
C LYS A 23 -11.60 21.69 -2.28
N ILE A 24 -10.36 21.21 -2.19
CA ILE A 24 -9.16 22.03 -2.43
C ILE A 24 -9.17 22.58 -3.87
N ALA A 25 -9.52 21.76 -4.87
CA ALA A 25 -9.59 22.23 -6.25
C ALA A 25 -10.65 23.32 -6.46
N ALA A 26 -11.84 23.14 -5.89
CA ALA A 26 -12.92 24.12 -5.97
C ALA A 26 -12.49 25.47 -5.35
N TRP A 27 -12.08 25.47 -4.08
CA TRP A 27 -11.70 26.70 -3.39
C TRP A 27 -10.46 27.38 -3.97
N HIS A 28 -9.49 26.60 -4.47
CA HIS A 28 -8.33 27.17 -5.14
C HIS A 28 -8.73 27.84 -6.47
N SER A 29 -9.75 27.32 -7.18
CA SER A 29 -10.27 27.98 -8.38
C SER A 29 -11.06 29.25 -8.09
N GLU A 30 -11.66 29.35 -6.90
CA GLU A 30 -12.32 30.56 -6.39
C GLU A 30 -11.32 31.63 -5.90
N GLY A 31 -10.01 31.35 -5.94
CA GLY A 31 -8.97 32.29 -5.50
C GLY A 31 -8.77 32.36 -3.98
N ILE A 32 -9.32 31.42 -3.22
CA ILE A 32 -9.15 31.38 -1.76
C ILE A 32 -7.70 31.06 -1.41
N SER A 33 -7.14 31.78 -0.43
CA SER A 33 -5.75 31.58 -0.01
C SER A 33 -5.52 30.18 0.60
N ASN A 34 -4.32 29.63 0.40
CA ASN A 34 -3.95 28.30 0.92
C ASN A 34 -4.11 28.19 2.44
N ARG A 35 -3.88 29.28 3.18
CA ARG A 35 -4.06 29.33 4.64
C ARG A 35 -5.54 29.21 5.02
N GLN A 36 -6.44 29.88 4.31
CA GLN A 36 -7.88 29.78 4.54
C GLN A 36 -8.42 28.40 4.18
N ILE A 37 -7.98 27.82 3.05
CA ILE A 37 -8.31 26.43 2.67
C ILE A 37 -7.90 25.46 3.78
N ALA A 38 -6.69 25.62 4.31
CA ALA A 38 -6.18 24.78 5.38
C ALA A 38 -7.02 24.90 6.67
N LYS A 39 -7.41 26.13 7.05
CA LYS A 39 -8.31 26.39 8.19
C LYS A 39 -9.68 25.72 8.00
N ARG A 40 -10.27 25.79 6.80
CA ARG A 40 -11.55 25.14 6.48
C ARG A 40 -11.49 23.62 6.59
N LEU A 41 -10.36 23.01 6.21
CA LEU A 41 -10.16 21.56 6.32
C LEU A 41 -9.65 21.12 7.69
N GLY A 42 -9.21 22.03 8.56
CA GLY A 42 -8.54 21.65 9.81
C GLY A 42 -7.16 21.03 9.62
N VAL A 43 -6.45 21.40 8.54
CA VAL A 43 -5.07 20.95 8.27
C VAL A 43 -4.08 22.10 8.38
N VAL A 44 -2.79 21.77 8.49
CA VAL A 44 -1.72 22.77 8.47
C VAL A 44 -1.58 23.36 7.05
N PRO A 45 -1.36 24.68 6.87
CA PRO A 45 -1.20 25.31 5.56
C PRO A 45 -0.15 24.66 4.65
N GLN A 46 0.91 24.11 5.24
CA GLN A 46 1.96 23.40 4.51
C GLN A 46 1.44 22.15 3.80
N THR A 47 0.41 21.48 4.33
CA THR A 47 -0.24 20.34 3.68
C THR A 47 -0.87 20.75 2.36
N ILE A 48 -1.57 21.88 2.33
CA ILE A 48 -2.20 22.43 1.12
C ILE A 48 -1.14 22.84 0.10
N ASN A 49 -0.09 23.55 0.53
CA ASN A 49 1.02 23.92 -0.34
C ASN A 49 1.65 22.69 -1.02
N ASN A 50 1.92 21.63 -0.25
CA ASN A 50 2.51 20.40 -0.77
C ASN A 50 1.56 19.65 -1.72
N GLU A 51 0.27 19.60 -1.38
CA GLU A 51 -0.76 18.98 -2.22
C GLU A 51 -0.86 19.68 -3.58
N LEU A 52 -0.96 21.02 -3.60
CA LEU A 52 -1.01 21.81 -4.82
C LEU A 52 0.26 21.65 -5.68
N LYS A 53 1.44 21.64 -5.06
CA LYS A 53 2.71 21.36 -5.76
C LYS A 53 2.72 19.97 -6.41
N ARG A 54 2.23 18.94 -5.70
CA ARG A 54 2.20 17.56 -6.20
C ARG A 54 1.18 17.34 -7.32
N GLY A 55 0.05 18.05 -7.25
CA GLY A 55 -1.06 17.98 -8.20
C GLY A 55 -1.01 19.00 -9.35
N LYS A 56 0.06 19.80 -9.44
CA LYS A 56 0.26 20.77 -10.51
C LYS A 56 0.53 20.03 -11.83
N LEU A 57 -0.34 20.22 -12.81
CA LEU A 57 -0.29 19.55 -14.11
C LEU A 57 -0.25 20.58 -15.25
N LYS A 58 0.57 20.30 -16.28
CA LYS A 58 0.62 21.11 -17.52
C LYS A 58 -0.60 20.77 -18.36
N GLN A 59 -1.43 21.77 -18.61
CA GLN A 59 -2.63 21.68 -19.44
C GLN A 59 -2.44 22.51 -20.71
N VAL A 60 -3.20 22.17 -21.75
CA VAL A 60 -3.20 22.85 -23.03
C VAL A 60 -4.60 23.34 -23.32
N LYS A 61 -4.73 24.59 -23.73
CA LYS A 61 -5.96 25.15 -24.28
C LYS A 61 -5.68 25.68 -25.68
N LYS A 62 -6.49 25.29 -26.66
CA LYS A 62 -6.45 25.88 -28.01
C LYS A 62 -7.29 27.16 -27.99
N ILE A 63 -6.69 28.27 -28.38
CA ILE A 63 -7.36 29.58 -28.53
C ILE A 63 -6.97 30.09 -29.91
N ASN A 64 -7.95 30.38 -30.77
CA ASN A 64 -7.76 30.88 -32.14
C ASN A 64 -6.73 30.06 -32.95
N GLY A 65 -6.85 28.72 -32.89
CA GLY A 65 -5.95 27.79 -33.59
C GLY A 65 -4.56 27.60 -32.96
N LYS A 66 -4.18 28.39 -31.95
CA LYS A 66 -2.88 28.30 -31.27
C LYS A 66 -2.97 27.55 -29.94
N CYS A 67 -1.98 26.73 -29.64
CA CYS A 67 -1.88 26.00 -28.38
C CYS A 67 -1.25 26.86 -27.27
N HIS A 68 -1.99 27.09 -26.19
CA HIS A 68 -1.51 27.78 -25.00
C HIS A 68 -1.31 26.78 -23.86
N TYR A 69 -0.10 26.74 -23.31
CA TYR A 69 0.28 25.87 -22.21
C TYR A 69 0.22 26.62 -20.89
N PHE A 70 -0.41 26.03 -19.88
CA PHE A 70 -0.45 26.59 -18.53
C PHE A 70 -0.44 25.47 -17.49
N PHE A 71 -0.12 25.81 -16.25
CA PHE A 71 -0.15 24.86 -15.15
C PHE A 71 -1.39 25.08 -14.29
N LYS A 72 -2.14 24.01 -14.02
CA LYS A 72 -3.32 24.04 -13.15
C LYS A 72 -3.29 22.87 -12.18
N TYR A 73 -3.78 23.08 -10.97
CA TYR A 73 -3.99 21.99 -10.03
C TYR A 73 -5.14 21.10 -10.51
N ASN A 74 -4.94 19.78 -10.47
CA ASN A 74 -5.97 18.80 -10.76
C ASN A 74 -6.05 17.77 -9.62
N ALA A 75 -7.22 17.69 -8.99
CA ALA A 75 -7.45 16.82 -7.83
C ALA A 75 -7.36 15.33 -8.18
N GLU A 76 -7.87 14.93 -9.35
CA GLU A 76 -7.84 13.55 -9.81
C GLU A 76 -6.40 13.09 -10.10
N PHE A 77 -5.61 13.93 -10.77
CA PHE A 77 -4.20 13.67 -11.00
C PHE A 77 -3.44 13.51 -9.67
N ALA A 78 -3.68 14.40 -8.70
CA ALA A 78 -3.06 14.32 -7.38
C ALA A 78 -3.45 13.03 -6.63
N GLN A 79 -4.73 12.63 -6.72
CA GLN A 79 -5.24 11.39 -6.15
C GLN A 79 -4.60 10.16 -6.80
N ASN A 80 -4.46 10.14 -8.13
CA ASN A 80 -3.84 9.04 -8.87
C ASN A 80 -2.34 8.95 -8.55
N ARG A 81 -1.65 10.08 -8.48
CA ARG A 81 -0.25 10.14 -8.03
C ARG A 81 -0.09 9.58 -6.61
N TYR A 82 -0.98 9.95 -5.69
CA TYR A 82 -0.99 9.38 -4.34
C TYR A 82 -1.20 7.86 -4.37
N ARG A 83 -2.20 7.35 -5.09
CA ARG A 83 -2.48 5.91 -5.22
C ARG A 83 -1.27 5.15 -5.79
N ASN A 84 -0.67 5.64 -6.86
CA ASN A 84 0.50 5.03 -7.50
C ASN A 84 1.70 4.99 -6.54
N ASN A 85 1.94 6.07 -5.80
CA ASN A 85 3.00 6.09 -4.79
C ASN A 85 2.70 5.12 -3.65
N ARG A 86 1.45 5.07 -3.15
CA ARG A 86 1.05 4.12 -2.10
C ARG A 86 1.21 2.67 -2.54
N GLN A 87 0.91 2.36 -3.80
CA GLN A 87 1.18 1.04 -4.37
C GLN A 87 2.68 0.72 -4.41
N ARG A 88 3.57 1.71 -4.46
CA ARG A 88 5.03 1.50 -4.41
C ARG A 88 5.60 1.51 -3.00
N CYS A 89 4.87 2.02 -2.01
CA CYS A 89 5.27 2.11 -0.60
C CYS A 89 5.21 0.77 0.15
N HIS A 90 5.65 -0.32 -0.46
CA HIS A 90 5.81 -1.60 0.22
C HIS A 90 7.05 -2.32 -0.30
N ARG A 91 7.55 -3.27 0.50
CA ARG A 91 8.64 -4.15 0.07
C ARG A 91 8.15 -5.04 -1.07
N LYS A 92 8.80 -4.94 -2.23
CA LYS A 92 8.51 -5.82 -3.36
C LYS A 92 8.86 -7.27 -3.00
N GLU A 93 8.06 -8.21 -3.50
CA GLU A 93 8.33 -9.64 -3.36
C GLU A 93 9.43 -10.05 -4.35
N ASN A 94 10.49 -10.69 -3.85
CA ASN A 94 11.62 -11.14 -4.68
C ASN A 94 11.36 -12.53 -5.27
N PHE A 95 10.21 -12.71 -5.93
CA PHE A 95 9.76 -14.03 -6.40
C PHE A 95 10.74 -14.68 -7.40
N PHE A 96 11.38 -13.88 -8.26
CA PHE A 96 12.33 -14.37 -9.26
C PHE A 96 13.60 -14.95 -8.62
N GLN A 97 14.14 -14.29 -7.60
CA GLN A 97 15.37 -14.72 -6.91
C GLN A 97 15.16 -16.06 -6.19
N VAL A 98 13.96 -16.30 -5.68
CA VAL A 98 13.65 -17.53 -4.91
C VAL A 98 13.04 -18.64 -5.76
N ARG A 99 12.98 -18.49 -7.09
CA ARG A 99 12.26 -19.41 -7.97
C ARG A 99 12.83 -20.84 -7.94
N THR A 100 14.15 -20.98 -7.85
CA THR A 100 14.84 -22.27 -7.73
C THR A 100 14.44 -22.99 -6.45
N PHE A 101 14.42 -22.27 -5.33
CA PHE A 101 13.93 -22.78 -4.05
C PHE A 101 12.44 -23.18 -4.11
N LEU A 102 11.60 -22.38 -4.77
CA LEU A 102 10.17 -22.70 -4.91
C LEU A 102 9.94 -23.96 -5.74
N ALA A 103 10.71 -24.17 -6.81
CA ALA A 103 10.64 -25.41 -7.61
C ALA A 103 11.00 -26.63 -6.75
N TYR A 104 12.07 -26.53 -5.96
CA TYR A 104 12.45 -27.55 -4.98
C TYR A 104 11.33 -27.84 -3.97
N VAL A 105 10.64 -26.81 -3.47
CA VAL A 105 9.50 -27.00 -2.57
C VAL A 105 8.38 -27.80 -3.24
N ILE A 106 8.02 -27.46 -4.48
CA ILE A 106 6.97 -28.14 -5.23
C ILE A 106 7.36 -29.61 -5.48
N GLU A 107 8.60 -29.87 -5.86
CA GLU A 107 9.12 -31.21 -6.07
C GLU A 107 9.05 -32.06 -4.78
N ARG A 108 9.52 -31.51 -3.65
CA ARG A 108 9.47 -32.22 -2.35
C ARG A 108 8.05 -32.45 -1.85
N PHE A 109 7.14 -31.53 -2.14
CA PHE A 109 5.73 -31.69 -1.85
C PHE A 109 5.13 -32.86 -2.64
N LYS A 110 5.38 -32.92 -3.96
CA LYS A 110 4.84 -33.97 -4.84
C LYS A 110 5.46 -35.35 -4.59
N THR A 111 6.77 -35.42 -4.38
CA THR A 111 7.51 -36.69 -4.27
C THR A 111 7.46 -37.29 -2.87
N LYS A 112 7.60 -36.46 -1.82
CA LYS A 112 7.74 -36.93 -0.44
C LYS A 112 6.58 -36.54 0.47
N GLY A 113 5.59 -35.79 -0.03
CA GLY A 113 4.49 -35.28 0.80
C GLY A 113 4.94 -34.30 1.88
N TYR A 114 6.10 -33.65 1.72
CA TYR A 114 6.64 -32.75 2.74
C TYR A 114 5.77 -31.50 2.88
N SER A 115 5.47 -31.12 4.12
CA SER A 115 4.83 -29.84 4.39
C SER A 115 5.78 -28.67 4.10
N PRO A 116 5.27 -27.46 3.77
CA PRO A 116 6.09 -26.27 3.53
C PRO A 116 7.12 -25.98 4.64
N ASP A 117 6.76 -26.27 5.89
CA ASP A 117 7.60 -26.04 7.07
C ASP A 117 8.80 -27.01 7.12
N VAL A 118 8.52 -28.30 6.89
CA VAL A 118 9.53 -29.36 6.82
C VAL A 118 10.52 -29.09 5.69
N THR A 119 10.04 -28.69 4.52
CA THR A 119 10.92 -28.45 3.37
C THR A 119 11.86 -27.27 3.58
N VAL A 120 11.38 -26.17 4.17
CA VAL A 120 12.24 -25.02 4.51
C VAL A 120 13.26 -25.40 5.59
N GLY A 121 12.82 -26.12 6.64
CA GLY A 121 13.69 -26.60 7.71
C GLY A 121 14.80 -27.51 7.18
N PHE A 122 14.44 -28.49 6.35
CA PHE A 122 15.37 -29.40 5.71
C PHE A 122 16.39 -28.66 4.85
N ALA A 123 15.94 -27.77 3.96
CA ALA A 123 16.83 -26.98 3.11
C ALA A 123 17.80 -26.11 3.90
N ARG A 124 17.37 -25.58 5.06
CA ARG A 124 18.21 -24.77 5.95
C ARG A 124 19.26 -25.62 6.68
N VAL A 125 18.86 -26.77 7.25
CA VAL A 125 19.78 -27.67 7.98
C VAL A 125 20.85 -28.21 7.04
N HIS A 126 20.46 -28.62 5.83
CA HIS A 126 21.37 -29.17 4.83
C HIS A 126 22.04 -28.10 3.95
N ARG A 127 21.83 -26.80 4.23
CA ARG A 127 22.41 -25.65 3.50
C ARG A 127 22.30 -25.76 1.98
N LEU A 128 21.15 -26.23 1.49
CA LEU A 128 20.93 -26.47 0.05
C LEU A 128 20.84 -25.19 -0.79
N PHE A 129 20.54 -24.06 -0.14
CA PHE A 129 20.36 -22.77 -0.79
C PHE A 129 20.91 -21.65 0.10
N SER A 130 21.31 -20.53 -0.50
CA SER A 130 21.70 -19.36 0.27
C SER A 130 20.50 -18.68 0.94
N PRO A 131 20.67 -17.96 2.08
CA PRO A 131 19.57 -17.26 2.73
C PRO A 131 18.84 -16.22 1.83
N ALA A 132 19.53 -15.69 0.81
CA ALA A 132 18.96 -14.75 -0.14
C ALA A 132 18.07 -15.42 -1.20
N GLU A 133 18.30 -16.69 -1.50
CA GLU A 133 17.55 -17.50 -2.46
C GLU A 133 16.39 -18.27 -1.81
N MET A 134 16.34 -18.27 -0.48
CA MET A 134 15.30 -18.94 0.31
C MET A 134 14.24 -17.97 0.82
N VAL A 135 13.03 -18.49 1.02
CA VAL A 135 11.99 -17.81 1.81
C VAL A 135 11.77 -18.50 3.15
N CYS A 136 11.37 -17.73 4.15
CA CYS A 136 10.90 -18.30 5.40
C CYS A 136 9.54 -18.99 5.23
N THR A 137 9.20 -19.87 6.17
CA THR A 137 7.99 -20.69 6.18
C THR A 137 6.72 -19.84 6.11
N THR A 138 6.69 -18.73 6.86
CA THR A 138 5.56 -17.78 6.84
C THR A 138 5.37 -17.13 5.46
N THR A 139 6.46 -16.86 4.74
CA THR A 139 6.37 -16.28 3.39
C THR A 139 5.93 -17.31 2.37
N LEU A 140 6.38 -18.56 2.52
CA LEU A 140 5.93 -19.68 1.70
C LEU A 140 4.42 -19.90 1.84
N TYR A 141 3.89 -19.92 3.07
CA TYR A 141 2.44 -19.99 3.29
C TYR A 141 1.69 -18.78 2.71
N LYS A 142 2.25 -17.56 2.79
CA LYS A 142 1.66 -16.38 2.14
C LYS A 142 1.57 -16.53 0.62
N TYR A 143 2.56 -17.16 -0.02
CA TYR A 143 2.50 -17.44 -1.46
C TYR A 143 1.41 -18.45 -1.80
N ILE A 144 1.24 -19.50 -0.99
CA ILE A 144 0.15 -20.48 -1.16
C ILE A 144 -1.22 -19.81 -0.97
N ASP A 145 -1.38 -18.97 0.06
CA ASP A 145 -2.63 -18.24 0.33
C ASP A 145 -3.00 -17.28 -0.79
N LYS A 146 -2.00 -16.63 -1.40
CA LYS A 146 -2.17 -15.78 -2.59
C LYS A 146 -2.28 -16.58 -3.89
N GLN A 147 -2.30 -17.91 -3.83
CA GLN A 147 -2.36 -18.81 -5.00
C GLN A 147 -1.26 -18.52 -6.03
N ARG A 148 -0.05 -18.23 -5.54
CA ARG A 148 1.14 -17.94 -6.37
C ARG A 148 1.98 -19.17 -6.70
N LEU A 149 1.61 -20.33 -6.14
CA LEU A 149 2.28 -21.61 -6.34
C LEU A 149 1.25 -22.63 -6.86
N GLU A 150 1.75 -23.72 -7.44
CA GLU A 150 0.90 -24.85 -7.85
C GLU A 150 0.21 -25.50 -6.65
N ILE A 151 0.88 -25.54 -5.49
CA ILE A 151 0.32 -26.02 -4.23
C ILE A 151 -0.78 -25.08 -3.78
N LYS A 152 -1.98 -25.61 -3.55
CA LYS A 152 -3.15 -24.89 -3.06
C LYS A 152 -3.39 -25.20 -1.58
N ASN A 153 -4.22 -24.37 -0.96
CA ASN A 153 -4.63 -24.58 0.44
C ASN A 153 -5.39 -25.90 0.66
N ILE A 154 -6.09 -26.41 -0.36
CA ILE A 154 -6.79 -27.71 -0.32
C ILE A 154 -5.82 -28.89 -0.23
N ASP A 155 -4.61 -28.74 -0.76
CA ASP A 155 -3.59 -29.80 -0.76
C ASP A 155 -2.91 -29.91 0.62
N LEU A 156 -3.09 -28.89 1.48
CA LEU A 156 -2.56 -28.85 2.83
C LEU A 156 -3.56 -29.45 3.84
N LEU A 157 -3.55 -30.79 3.96
CA LEU A 157 -4.45 -31.56 4.86
C LEU A 157 -4.56 -31.02 6.29
N ARG A 158 -3.46 -30.53 6.87
CA ARG A 158 -3.47 -29.94 8.24
C ARG A 158 -4.00 -28.52 8.30
N LYS A 159 -4.10 -27.81 7.19
CA LYS A 159 -4.59 -26.43 7.15
C LYS A 159 -6.10 -26.37 7.09
N THR A 160 -6.73 -27.30 6.37
CA THR A 160 -8.19 -27.41 6.24
C THR A 160 -8.88 -27.77 7.58
N THR A 161 -8.20 -28.48 8.47
CA THR A 161 -8.73 -28.84 9.79
C THR A 161 -8.61 -27.76 10.85
N ARG A 162 -7.78 -26.73 10.63
CA ARG A 162 -7.55 -25.66 11.61
C ARG A 162 -8.63 -24.59 11.50
N LYS A 163 -9.18 -24.18 12.65
CA LYS A 163 -10.06 -23.00 12.71
C LYS A 163 -9.28 -21.75 12.26
N PRO A 164 -9.79 -20.95 11.31
CA PRO A 164 -9.12 -19.73 10.90
C PRO A 164 -9.04 -18.75 12.09
N ALA A 165 -7.86 -18.16 12.29
CA ALA A 165 -7.67 -17.18 13.35
C ALA A 165 -8.56 -15.96 13.09
N GLN A 166 -9.26 -15.47 14.13
CA GLN A 166 -10.00 -14.22 14.01
C GLN A 166 -9.02 -13.06 13.79
N THR A 167 -9.19 -12.34 12.69
CA THR A 167 -8.38 -11.15 12.36
C THR A 167 -8.67 -10.05 13.38
N LYS A 168 -7.90 -9.97 14.46
CA LYS A 168 -7.92 -8.81 15.36
C LYS A 168 -7.37 -7.62 14.59
N GLN A 169 -8.23 -6.67 14.22
CA GLN A 169 -7.77 -5.36 13.73
C GLN A 169 -6.94 -4.73 14.85
N GLY A 170 -5.62 -4.66 14.67
CA GLY A 170 -4.74 -3.99 15.62
C GLY A 170 -5.17 -2.53 15.76
N LYS A 171 -5.72 -2.17 16.93
CA LYS A 171 -5.96 -0.77 17.27
C LYS A 171 -4.58 -0.10 17.34
N ASN A 172 -4.29 0.82 16.41
CA ASN A 172 -3.05 1.59 16.43
C ASN A 172 -2.90 2.25 17.81
N ARG A 173 -1.77 1.97 18.49
CA ARG A 173 -1.45 2.55 19.80
C ARG A 173 -1.32 4.06 19.64
N LYS A 174 -2.19 4.85 20.29
CA LYS A 174 -2.08 6.32 20.33
C LYS A 174 -0.75 6.69 20.99
N VAL A 175 0.23 7.15 20.21
CA VAL A 175 1.45 7.75 20.75
C VAL A 175 1.06 9.13 21.30
N ARG A 176 0.79 9.23 22.61
CA ARG A 176 0.71 10.52 23.32
C ARG A 176 2.15 11.01 23.47
N ARG A 177 2.52 12.12 22.81
CA ARG A 177 3.71 12.87 23.21
C ARG A 177 3.26 13.94 24.20
N LEU A 178 3.89 13.97 25.37
CA LEU A 178 3.89 15.12 26.26
C LEU A 178 4.51 16.29 25.49
N CYS A 179 3.79 17.39 25.37
CA CYS A 179 4.38 18.65 24.91
C CYS A 179 5.17 19.20 26.11
N CYS A 180 6.48 19.39 25.94
CA CYS A 180 7.19 20.39 26.75
C CYS A 180 6.78 21.76 26.19
N SER A 181 6.20 22.57 27.07
CA SER A 181 5.99 24.00 26.85
C SER A 181 7.27 24.69 27.27
N ASP A 182 7.84 25.51 26.38
CA ASP A 182 8.74 26.62 26.71
C ASP A 182 8.28 27.82 25.87
#